data_AF-S6VS86-F1
#
_entry.id   AF-S6VS86-F1
#
_cell.length_a   1.000
_cell.length_b   1.000
_cell.length_c   1.000
_cell.angle_alpha   90.00
_cell.angle_beta   90.00
_cell.angle_gamma   90.00
#
_symmetry.space_group_name_H-M   'P 1'
#
loop_
_entity.id
_entity.type
_entity.pdbx_description
1 polymer ?
#
loop_
_entity_poly.entity_id
_entity_poly.type
_entity_poly.pdbx_seq_one_letter_code
_entity_poly.pdbx_strand_id
1 'polypeptide(L)'
;MQQLLDSVKSLSARERKALAVLLKRQGVNLYGVTPIARRETQAPSALSYAQQRQWIIWQLEPHSAAYNIPLALRLHGTLDVEALRRSVEHLIERHETLRTTFEQQGDEALQVVHPASPFALNVDQLATGETVERYVDQEVQQPFDLQHGPLLRFRLLKLSEQEHVLVLTQHHIVSDGWSMP
;
A
#
# COMPACT_ATOMS: atom_id res chain seq x y z
N MET A 1 -33.40 -13.35 -8.47
CA MET A 1 -32.03 -13.26 -7.90
C MET A 1 -32.07 -13.18 -6.37
N GLN A 2 -32.76 -12.17 -5.80
CA GLN A 2 -32.80 -11.94 -4.35
C GLN A 2 -33.32 -13.15 -3.54
N GLN A 3 -34.45 -13.73 -3.95
CA GLN A 3 -35.00 -14.95 -3.32
C GLN A 3 -34.03 -16.15 -3.32
N LEU A 4 -33.17 -16.24 -4.34
CA LEU A 4 -32.18 -17.31 -4.45
C LEU A 4 -31.02 -17.07 -3.47
N LEU A 5 -30.60 -15.82 -3.31
CA LEU A 5 -29.60 -15.41 -2.32
C LEU A 5 -30.10 -15.64 -0.88
N ASP A 6 -31.36 -15.30 -0.62
CA ASP A 6 -31.97 -15.49 0.70
C ASP A 6 -32.12 -16.98 1.04
N SER A 7 -32.44 -17.81 0.03
CA SER A 7 -32.50 -19.27 0.16
C SER A 7 -31.15 -19.92 0.42
N VAL A 8 -30.06 -19.38 -0.15
CA VAL A 8 -28.68 -19.86 0.15
C VAL A 8 -28.24 -19.44 1.55
N LYS A 9 -28.62 -18.24 2.00
CA LYS A 9 -28.30 -17.72 3.33
C LYS A 9 -28.98 -18.50 4.46
N SER A 10 -30.17 -19.05 4.22
CA SER A 10 -30.90 -19.88 5.21
C SER A 10 -30.35 -21.30 5.37
N LEU A 11 -29.39 -21.74 4.55
CA LEU A 11 -28.82 -23.09 4.63
C LEU A 11 -27.88 -23.26 5.83
N SER A 12 -27.96 -24.41 6.48
CA SER A 12 -26.98 -24.85 7.47
C SER A 12 -25.60 -25.05 6.82
N ALA A 13 -24.55 -25.10 7.65
CA ALA A 13 -23.17 -25.33 7.17
C ALA A 13 -23.03 -26.66 6.39
N ARG A 14 -23.75 -27.71 6.82
CA ARG A 14 -23.74 -29.02 6.15
C ARG A 14 -24.42 -28.94 4.77
N GLU A 15 -25.54 -28.24 4.68
CA GLU A 15 -26.27 -28.06 3.42
C GLU A 15 -25.49 -27.19 2.43
N ARG A 16 -24.84 -26.11 2.90
CA ARG A 16 -23.94 -25.31 2.05
C ARG A 16 -22.79 -26.12 1.49
N LYS A 17 -22.21 -27.02 2.29
CA LYS A 17 -21.15 -27.93 1.83
C LYS A 17 -21.67 -28.93 0.79
N ALA A 18 -22.87 -29.48 0.98
CA ALA A 18 -23.50 -30.37 0.00
C ALA A 18 -23.83 -29.65 -1.31
N LEU A 19 -24.36 -28.43 -1.24
CA LEU A 19 -24.65 -27.57 -2.39
C LEU A 19 -23.36 -27.25 -3.17
N ALA A 20 -22.28 -26.89 -2.47
CA ALA A 20 -20.98 -26.64 -3.09
C ALA A 20 -20.44 -27.88 -3.86
N VAL A 21 -20.61 -29.09 -3.30
CA VAL A 21 -20.21 -30.33 -3.98
C VAL A 21 -21.06 -30.57 -5.24
N LEU A 22 -22.37 -30.31 -5.18
CA LEU A 22 -23.28 -30.47 -6.33
C LEU A 22 -22.96 -29.48 -7.45
N LEU A 23 -22.75 -28.20 -7.11
CA LEU A 23 -22.38 -27.16 -8.07
C LEU A 23 -21.04 -27.47 -8.75
N LYS A 24 -20.04 -27.94 -8.00
CA LYS A 24 -18.76 -28.39 -8.56
C LYS A 24 -18.92 -29.55 -9.54
N ARG A 25 -19.79 -30.52 -9.24
CA ARG A 25 -20.10 -31.66 -10.15
C ARG A 25 -20.80 -31.23 -11.43
N GLN A 26 -21.52 -30.10 -11.41
CA GLN A 26 -22.13 -29.51 -12.60
C GLN A 26 -21.20 -28.54 -13.35
N GLY A 27 -19.90 -28.50 -13.01
CA GLY A 27 -18.91 -27.68 -13.71
C GLY A 27 -18.89 -26.21 -13.28
N VAL A 28 -19.62 -25.85 -12.21
CA VAL A 28 -19.53 -24.50 -11.63
C VAL A 28 -18.20 -24.37 -10.91
N ASN A 29 -17.34 -23.47 -11.39
CA ASN A 29 -16.08 -23.18 -10.73
C ASN A 29 -16.32 -22.32 -9.48
N LEU A 30 -16.49 -22.98 -8.33
CA LEU A 30 -16.62 -22.33 -7.02
C LEU A 30 -15.30 -21.71 -6.52
N TYR A 31 -14.19 -21.98 -7.20
CA TYR A 31 -12.89 -21.34 -7.01
C TYR A 31 -12.60 -20.33 -8.11
N GLY A 32 -13.60 -19.98 -8.93
CA GLY A 32 -13.51 -18.84 -9.81
C GLY A 32 -13.25 -17.64 -8.92
N VAL A 33 -12.08 -17.02 -9.09
CA VAL A 33 -11.75 -15.78 -8.40
C VAL A 33 -12.83 -14.79 -8.82
N THR A 34 -13.76 -14.47 -7.91
CA THR A 34 -14.71 -13.40 -8.16
C THR A 34 -13.91 -12.17 -8.56
N PRO A 35 -14.18 -11.56 -9.72
CA PRO A 35 -13.47 -10.35 -10.11
C PRO A 35 -13.55 -9.33 -8.97
N ILE A 36 -12.39 -8.81 -8.57
CA ILE A 36 -12.34 -7.75 -7.57
C ILE A 36 -12.86 -6.49 -8.27
N ALA A 37 -14.12 -6.16 -8.03
CA ALA A 37 -14.72 -4.94 -8.56
C ALA A 37 -14.16 -3.73 -7.81
N ARG A 38 -14.01 -2.61 -8.52
CA ARG A 38 -13.74 -1.33 -7.88
C ARG A 38 -14.88 -1.02 -6.90
N ARG A 39 -14.55 -0.54 -5.70
CA ARG A 39 -15.55 -0.06 -4.76
C ARG A 39 -16.31 1.13 -5.35
N GLU A 40 -17.62 1.15 -5.14
CA GLU A 40 -18.49 2.25 -5.59
C GLU A 40 -18.28 3.53 -4.76
N THR A 41 -17.87 3.37 -3.49
CA THR A 41 -17.63 4.48 -2.55
C THR A 41 -16.26 4.39 -1.88
N GLN A 42 -15.63 5.54 -1.65
CA GLN A 42 -14.40 5.71 -0.87
C GLN A 42 -14.69 5.98 0.61
N ALA A 43 -15.87 5.61 1.11
CA ALA A 43 -16.18 5.71 2.53
C ALA A 43 -15.15 4.92 3.37
N PRO A 44 -14.85 5.34 4.61
CA PRO A 44 -14.01 4.57 5.51
C PRO A 44 -14.48 3.11 5.61
N SER A 45 -13.54 2.18 5.69
CA SER A 45 -13.84 0.76 5.75
C SER A 45 -12.94 0.02 6.71
N ALA A 46 -13.40 -1.12 7.23
CA ALA A 46 -12.61 -1.96 8.10
C ALA A 46 -11.27 -2.35 7.44
N LEU A 47 -10.22 -2.44 8.27
CA LEU A 47 -8.93 -3.00 7.86
C LEU A 47 -9.09 -4.48 7.50
N SER A 48 -8.31 -4.94 6.52
CA SER A 48 -8.09 -6.37 6.33
C SER A 48 -7.39 -6.98 7.55
N TYR A 49 -7.47 -8.30 7.75
CA TYR A 49 -6.80 -8.97 8.87
C TYR A 49 -5.28 -8.72 8.90
N ALA A 50 -4.64 -8.65 7.73
CA ALA A 50 -3.21 -8.32 7.64
C ALA A 50 -2.94 -6.89 8.10
N GLN A 51 -3.78 -5.93 7.69
CA GLN A 51 -3.65 -4.53 8.12
C GLN A 51 -3.96 -4.38 9.63
N GLN A 52 -4.96 -5.08 10.18
CA GLN A 52 -5.27 -5.04 11.61
C GLN A 52 -4.07 -5.45 12.47
N ARG A 53 -3.37 -6.52 12.07
CA ARG A 53 -2.12 -6.93 12.73
C ARG A 53 -1.07 -5.82 12.68
N GLN A 54 -0.85 -5.22 11.51
CA GLN A 54 0.15 -4.15 11.37
C GLN A 54 -0.23 -2.89 12.16
N TRP A 55 -1.51 -2.54 12.20
CA TRP A 55 -2.04 -1.42 12.98
C TRP A 55 -1.75 -1.59 14.47
N ILE A 56 -2.04 -2.77 15.04
CA ILE A 56 -1.76 -3.07 16.44
C ILE A 56 -0.26 -2.96 16.74
N ILE A 57 0.59 -3.51 15.87
CA ILE A 57 2.04 -3.45 16.06
C ILE A 57 2.54 -2.01 16.01
N TRP A 58 2.05 -1.21 15.07
CA TRP A 58 2.38 0.21 14.99
C TRP A 58 1.93 0.99 16.24
N GLN A 59 0.76 0.69 16.80
CA GLN A 59 0.30 1.34 18.05
C GLN A 59 1.21 1.02 19.24
N LEU A 60 1.83 -0.16 19.28
CA LEU A 60 2.78 -0.55 20.32
C LEU A 60 4.16 0.12 20.12
N GLU A 61 4.59 0.28 18.87
CA GLU A 61 5.91 0.79 18.51
C GLU A 61 5.83 1.85 17.38
N PRO A 62 5.20 3.02 17.60
CA PRO A 62 4.91 3.99 16.53
C PRO A 62 6.15 4.64 15.91
N HIS A 63 7.30 4.51 16.56
CA HIS A 63 8.59 5.03 16.11
C HIS A 63 9.48 3.95 15.45
N SER A 64 8.97 2.73 15.28
CA SER A 64 9.71 1.64 14.65
C SER A 64 9.71 1.76 13.12
N ALA A 65 10.86 1.51 12.51
CA ALA A 65 11.01 1.38 11.06
C ALA A 65 10.95 -0.07 10.57
N ALA A 66 10.66 -1.04 11.45
CA ALA A 66 10.73 -2.47 11.15
C ALA A 66 9.79 -2.92 10.00
N TYR A 67 8.76 -2.14 9.70
CA TYR A 67 7.79 -2.41 8.63
C TYR A 67 7.92 -1.47 7.45
N ASN A 68 9.03 -0.74 7.35
CA ASN A 68 9.39 -0.04 6.13
C ASN A 68 9.86 -1.06 5.08
N ILE A 69 9.39 -0.89 3.85
CA ILE A 69 9.84 -1.64 2.67
C ILE A 69 10.62 -0.64 1.80
N PRO A 70 11.95 -0.63 1.90
CA PRO A 70 12.78 0.24 1.07
C PRO A 70 13.18 -0.40 -0.26
N LEU A 71 13.31 0.43 -1.28
CA LEU A 71 13.94 0.14 -2.57
C LEU A 71 14.87 1.31 -2.93
N ALA A 72 16.15 1.02 -3.17
CA ALA A 72 17.11 1.99 -3.65
C ALA A 72 17.57 1.62 -5.06
N LEU A 73 17.44 2.55 -6.01
CA LEU A 73 17.83 2.39 -7.40
C LEU A 73 18.94 3.38 -7.75
N ARG A 74 20.06 2.87 -8.29
CA ARG A 74 21.08 3.73 -8.90
C ARG A 74 20.74 3.97 -10.36
N LEU A 75 20.59 5.23 -10.73
CA LEU A 75 20.19 5.68 -12.06
C LEU A 75 21.38 6.33 -12.75
N HIS A 76 21.74 5.82 -13.93
CA HIS A 76 22.83 6.33 -14.75
C HIS A 76 22.28 7.07 -15.98
N GLY A 77 22.86 8.23 -16.28
CA GLY A 77 22.46 9.12 -17.36
C GLY A 77 21.74 10.38 -16.88
N THR A 78 21.40 11.24 -17.84
CA THR A 78 20.56 12.42 -17.60
C THR A 78 19.16 11.99 -17.16
N LEU A 79 18.68 12.54 -16.06
CA LEU A 79 17.35 12.26 -15.52
C LEU A 79 16.42 13.45 -15.74
N ASP A 80 15.29 13.21 -16.41
CA ASP A 80 14.16 14.15 -16.41
C ASP A 80 13.39 14.03 -15.08
N VAL A 81 13.76 14.89 -14.14
CA VAL A 81 13.19 14.91 -12.78
C VAL A 81 11.69 15.21 -12.80
N GLU A 82 11.21 16.03 -13.74
CA GLU A 82 9.78 16.38 -13.82
C GLU A 82 8.96 15.23 -14.43
N ALA A 83 9.52 14.52 -15.41
CA ALA A 83 8.91 13.27 -15.88
C ALA A 83 8.82 12.22 -14.76
N LEU A 84 9.88 12.08 -13.94
CA LEU A 84 9.85 11.19 -12.77
C LEU A 84 8.78 11.61 -11.75
N ARG A 85 8.74 12.89 -11.38
CA ARG A 85 7.72 13.43 -10.45
C ARG A 85 6.31 13.15 -10.94
N ARG A 86 6.01 13.44 -12.21
CA ARG A 86 4.69 13.16 -12.82
C ARG A 86 4.36 11.68 -12.83
N SER A 87 5.34 10.81 -13.10
CA SER A 87 5.13 9.36 -13.11
C SER A 87 4.73 8.84 -11.72
N VAL A 88 5.39 9.35 -10.66
CA VAL A 88 5.03 9.03 -9.28
C VAL A 88 3.64 9.57 -8.94
N GLU A 89 3.33 10.80 -9.34
CA GLU A 89 2.00 11.41 -9.14
C GLU A 89 0.87 10.57 -9.74
N HIS A 90 1.03 10.09 -10.98
CA HIS A 90 0.06 9.21 -11.64
C HIS A 90 -0.08 7.85 -10.93
N LEU A 91 1.03 7.32 -10.38
CA LEU A 91 1.01 6.08 -9.60
C LEU A 91 0.22 6.25 -8.30
N ILE A 92 0.39 7.36 -7.58
CA ILE A 92 -0.37 7.68 -6.37
C ILE A 92 -1.85 7.92 -6.69
N GLU A 93 -2.16 8.64 -7.77
CA GLU A 93 -3.53 8.88 -8.21
C GLU A 93 -4.26 7.57 -8.54
N ARG A 94 -3.58 6.68 -9.28
CA ARG A 94 -4.12 5.40 -9.72
C ARG A 94 -4.37 4.43 -8.58
N HIS A 95 -3.49 4.39 -7.57
CA HIS A 95 -3.51 3.37 -6.52
C HIS A 95 -4.00 3.93 -5.17
N GLU A 96 -5.27 3.67 -4.84
CA GLU A 96 -5.93 4.13 -3.60
C GLU A 96 -5.12 3.83 -2.33
N THR A 97 -4.50 2.65 -2.24
CA THR A 97 -3.68 2.23 -1.08
C THR A 97 -2.55 3.21 -0.75
N LEU A 98 -1.98 3.88 -1.75
CA LEU A 98 -0.86 4.82 -1.58
C LEU A 98 -1.26 6.17 -0.99
N ARG A 99 -2.57 6.43 -0.93
CA ARG A 99 -3.20 7.61 -0.34
C ARG A 99 -4.16 7.22 0.79
N THR A 100 -3.93 6.07 1.42
CA THR A 100 -4.72 5.57 2.54
C THR A 100 -4.02 5.87 3.87
N THR A 101 -4.77 6.35 4.86
CA THR A 101 -4.35 6.38 6.28
C THR A 101 -5.25 5.50 7.13
N PHE A 102 -4.91 5.34 8.40
CA PHE A 102 -5.57 4.44 9.33
C PHE A 102 -5.94 5.19 10.61
N GLU A 103 -7.17 5.03 11.06
CA GLU A 103 -7.66 5.68 12.28
C GLU A 103 -8.47 4.72 13.13
N GLN A 104 -8.50 4.98 14.43
CA GLN A 104 -9.33 4.25 15.39
C GLN A 104 -10.65 4.99 15.58
N GLN A 105 -11.78 4.33 15.29
CA GLN A 105 -13.12 4.83 15.56
C GLN A 105 -13.85 3.89 16.52
N GLY A 106 -13.81 4.21 17.82
CA GLY A 106 -14.32 3.33 18.86
C GLY A 106 -13.51 2.03 18.91
N ASP A 107 -14.19 0.89 18.81
CA ASP A 107 -13.55 -0.43 18.84
C ASP A 107 -13.05 -0.90 17.45
N GLU A 108 -13.35 -0.14 16.39
CA GLU A 108 -12.96 -0.49 15.02
C GLU A 108 -11.82 0.39 14.51
N ALA A 109 -10.83 -0.24 13.88
CA ALA A 109 -9.87 0.47 13.06
C ALA A 109 -10.40 0.58 11.62
N LEU A 110 -10.28 1.76 11.03
CA LEU A 110 -10.72 2.05 9.67
C LEU A 110 -9.57 2.50 8.80
N GLN A 111 -9.62 2.12 7.53
CA GLN A 111 -8.77 2.67 6.48
C GLN A 111 -9.54 3.80 5.79
N VAL A 112 -8.88 4.94 5.63
CA VAL A 112 -9.43 6.17 5.05
C VAL A 112 -8.66 6.50 3.78
N VAL A 113 -9.35 6.46 2.65
CA VAL A 113 -8.79 6.74 1.34
C VAL A 113 -8.94 8.23 1.04
N HIS A 114 -7.84 8.96 0.93
CA HIS A 114 -7.85 10.41 0.68
C HIS A 114 -7.89 10.71 -0.82
N PRO A 115 -8.47 11.83 -1.27
CA PRO A 115 -8.33 12.28 -2.66
C PRO A 115 -6.87 12.35 -3.10
N ALA A 116 -6.61 12.20 -4.40
CA ALA A 116 -5.27 12.44 -4.92
C ALA A 116 -4.87 13.90 -4.65
N SER A 117 -3.64 14.09 -4.15
CA SER A 117 -3.06 15.40 -3.88
C SER A 117 -1.79 15.59 -4.71
N PRO A 118 -1.38 16.85 -4.97
CA PRO A 118 -0.14 17.12 -5.68
C PRO A 118 1.06 16.44 -4.99
N PHE A 119 1.89 15.78 -5.79
CA PHE A 119 3.07 15.09 -5.28
C PHE A 119 4.33 15.93 -5.51
N ALA A 120 5.09 16.14 -4.44
CA ALA A 120 6.40 16.78 -4.46
C ALA A 120 7.51 15.73 -4.35
N LEU A 121 8.37 15.64 -5.37
CA LEU A 121 9.58 14.83 -5.32
C LEU A 121 10.67 15.63 -4.62
N ASN A 122 11.15 15.12 -3.48
CA ASN A 122 12.28 15.73 -2.78
C ASN A 122 13.57 15.38 -3.52
N VAL A 123 14.29 16.40 -3.97
CA VAL A 123 15.60 16.25 -4.62
C VAL A 123 16.67 16.80 -3.68
N ASP A 124 17.52 15.91 -3.22
CA ASP A 124 18.57 16.23 -2.24
C ASP A 124 19.96 16.15 -2.86
N GLN A 125 20.90 16.79 -2.18
CA GLN A 125 22.33 16.63 -2.40
C GLN A 125 22.95 16.05 -1.14
N LEU A 126 24.04 15.29 -1.28
CA LEU A 126 24.78 14.79 -0.13
C LEU A 126 25.40 15.94 0.64
N ALA A 127 25.30 15.88 1.97
CA ALA A 127 26.08 16.76 2.82
C ALA A 127 27.58 16.45 2.69
N THR A 128 28.42 17.45 2.94
CA THR A 128 29.88 17.28 2.91
C THR A 128 30.32 16.19 3.89
N GLY A 129 30.97 15.14 3.37
CA GLY A 129 31.46 14.00 4.16
C GLY A 129 30.42 12.91 4.45
N GLU A 130 29.20 13.04 3.94
CA GLU A 130 28.18 11.99 4.00
C GLU A 130 28.33 11.01 2.84
N THR A 131 28.09 9.72 3.11
CA THR A 131 28.06 8.69 2.06
C THR A 131 26.62 8.42 1.61
N VAL A 132 26.47 7.91 0.39
CA VAL A 132 25.16 7.49 -0.14
C VAL A 132 24.51 6.47 0.79
N GLU A 133 25.27 5.49 1.26
CA GLU A 133 24.78 4.41 2.13
C GLU A 133 24.23 4.99 3.43
N ARG A 134 24.95 5.94 4.05
CA ARG A 134 24.51 6.59 5.28
C ARG A 134 23.24 7.39 5.08
N TYR A 135 23.15 8.14 3.97
CA TYR A 135 21.93 8.88 3.63
C TYR A 135 20.74 7.92 3.44
N VAL A 136 20.93 6.83 2.69
CA VAL A 136 19.88 5.82 2.45
C VAL A 136 19.46 5.18 3.77
N ASP A 137 20.42 4.76 4.61
CA ASP A 137 20.14 4.16 5.92
C ASP A 137 19.32 5.11 6.81
N GLN A 138 19.65 6.40 6.81
CA GLN A 138 18.89 7.39 7.58
C GLN A 138 17.46 7.57 7.08
N GLU A 139 17.26 7.60 5.76
CA GLU A 139 15.92 7.74 5.16
C GLU A 139 15.04 6.51 5.42
N VAL A 140 15.59 5.30 5.23
CA VAL A 140 14.81 4.06 5.40
C VAL A 140 14.47 3.77 6.86
N GLN A 141 15.21 4.36 7.81
CA GLN A 141 14.93 4.29 9.24
C GLN A 141 13.93 5.35 9.74
N GLN A 142 13.46 6.27 8.88
CA GLN A 142 12.42 7.21 9.30
C GLN A 142 11.09 6.46 9.50
N PRO A 143 10.43 6.58 10.67
CA PRO A 143 9.14 5.94 10.89
C PRO A 143 8.05 6.57 10.01
N PHE A 144 6.91 5.88 9.89
CA PHE A 144 5.70 6.43 9.28
C PHE A 144 4.64 6.66 10.35
N ASP A 145 3.93 7.78 10.24
CA ASP A 145 2.71 8.02 10.99
C ASP A 145 1.53 7.46 10.18
N LEU A 146 0.96 6.34 10.65
CA LEU A 146 -0.15 5.66 9.96
C LEU A 146 -1.45 6.48 9.95
N GLN A 147 -1.59 7.46 10.83
CA GLN A 147 -2.80 8.28 10.97
C GLN A 147 -2.80 9.46 10.00
N HIS A 148 -1.64 10.08 9.80
CA HIS A 148 -1.52 11.32 9.03
C HIS A 148 -0.87 11.13 7.65
N GLY A 149 -0.10 10.05 7.46
CA GLY A 149 0.59 9.78 6.21
C GLY A 149 1.53 10.93 5.76
N PRO A 150 1.95 10.93 4.48
CA PRO A 150 1.79 9.85 3.50
C PRO A 150 2.56 8.58 3.91
N LEU A 151 2.12 7.41 3.47
CA LEU A 151 2.73 6.11 3.80
C LEU A 151 3.70 5.59 2.75
N LEU A 152 4.17 6.53 1.93
CA LEU A 152 5.21 6.36 0.94
C LEU A 152 6.10 7.61 0.95
N ARG A 153 7.39 7.44 0.69
CA ARG A 153 8.35 8.52 0.47
C ARG A 153 9.20 8.18 -0.74
N PHE A 154 9.37 9.16 -1.61
CA PHE A 154 10.39 9.13 -2.66
C PHE A 154 11.40 10.25 -2.38
N ARG A 155 12.69 9.89 -2.34
CA ARG A 155 13.82 10.81 -2.27
C ARG A 155 14.71 10.58 -3.48
N LEU A 156 15.08 11.64 -4.17
CA LEU A 156 16.05 11.59 -5.25
C LEU A 156 17.33 12.28 -4.80
N LEU A 157 18.38 11.49 -4.59
CA LEU A 157 19.71 12.01 -4.31
C LEU A 157 20.45 12.25 -5.63
N LYS A 158 20.78 13.50 -5.93
CA LYS A 158 21.57 13.87 -7.11
C LYS A 158 23.07 13.85 -6.77
N LEU A 159 23.81 12.89 -7.34
CA LEU A 159 25.26 12.76 -7.14
C LEU A 159 26.05 13.54 -8.18
N SER A 160 25.56 13.55 -9.42
CA SER A 160 26.08 14.37 -10.51
C SER A 160 24.99 14.65 -11.54
N GLU A 161 25.32 15.23 -12.69
CA GLU A 161 24.36 15.37 -13.80
C GLU A 161 23.97 14.03 -14.45
N GLN A 162 24.80 13.00 -14.28
CA GLN A 162 24.66 11.69 -14.93
C GLN A 162 24.45 10.56 -13.93
N GLU A 163 24.33 10.86 -12.64
CA GLU A 163 24.22 9.84 -11.60
C GLU A 163 23.31 10.30 -10.47
N HIS A 164 22.35 9.43 -10.16
CA HIS A 164 21.32 9.69 -9.16
C HIS A 164 21.03 8.41 -8.37
N VAL A 165 20.55 8.56 -7.14
CA VAL A 165 20.00 7.46 -6.35
C VAL A 165 18.57 7.80 -6.00
N LEU A 166 17.63 6.99 -6.48
CA LEU A 166 16.22 7.08 -6.12
C LEU A 166 15.96 6.13 -4.96
N VAL A 167 15.50 6.66 -3.83
CA VAL A 167 15.07 5.90 -2.66
C VAL A 167 13.56 5.97 -2.58
N LEU A 168 12.90 4.82 -2.63
CA LEU A 168 11.49 4.64 -2.38
C LEU A 168 11.34 3.86 -1.09
N THR A 169 10.60 4.39 -0.12
CA THR A 169 10.26 3.69 1.12
C THR A 169 8.76 3.72 1.29
N GLN A 170 8.15 2.58 1.59
CA GLN A 170 6.71 2.45 1.83
C GLN A 170 6.47 1.70 3.14
N HIS A 171 5.34 1.94 3.81
CA HIS A 171 4.96 1.10 4.95
C HIS A 171 4.27 -0.18 4.48
N HIS A 172 4.61 -1.33 5.09
CA HIS A 172 4.05 -2.65 4.73
C HIS A 172 2.51 -2.74 4.90
N ILE A 173 1.89 -1.81 5.62
CA ILE A 173 0.42 -1.78 5.75
C ILE A 173 -0.29 -1.38 4.44
N VAL A 174 0.40 -0.71 3.52
CA VAL A 174 -0.13 -0.28 2.20
C VAL A 174 0.49 -1.01 1.01
N SER A 175 1.55 -1.80 1.24
CA SER A 175 2.32 -2.51 0.20
C SER A 175 2.88 -3.85 0.70
N ASP A 176 3.20 -4.74 -0.23
CA ASP A 176 3.88 -6.02 0.05
C ASP A 176 5.00 -6.30 -0.96
N GLY A 177 5.66 -7.46 -0.84
CA GLY A 177 6.74 -7.86 -1.74
C GLY A 177 6.32 -8.14 -3.19
N TRP A 178 5.02 -8.29 -3.49
CA TRP A 178 4.53 -8.40 -4.88
C TRP A 178 4.23 -7.03 -5.49
N SER A 179 4.08 -6.02 -4.63
CA SER A 179 3.88 -4.63 -5.03
C SER A 179 5.18 -3.96 -5.48
N MET A 180 6.33 -4.57 -5.15
CA MET A 180 7.66 -4.09 -5.51
C MET A 180 8.31 -5.01 -6.57
N PRO A 181 9.11 -4.46 -7.50
CA PRO A 181 9.75 -5.22 -8.57
C PRO A 181 10.85 -6.16 -8.08
#